data_AF-A0A952YNA2-F1
#
_entry.id   AF-A0A952YNA2-F1
#
_cell.length_a   1.000
_cell.length_b   1.000
_cell.length_c   1.000
_cell.angle_alpha   90.00
_cell.angle_beta   90.00
_cell.angle_gamma   90.00
#
_symmetry.space_group_name_H-M   'P 1'
#
loop_
_entity.id
_entity.type
_entity.pdbx_description
1 polymer ?
#
loop_
_entity_poly.entity_id
_entity_poly.type
_entity_poly.pdbx_seq_one_letter_code
_entity_poly.pdbx_strand_id
1 'polypeptide(L)'
;MNSGAILTALLLGVLIAVVAAWLIGGLYRRRMLALMRLTPNTPAARGATTPGTQTPSQPRTPLPGAHRLHRAMRRQMLALTGVGLLIGLTHAALALALLYGEGLLTPGRWLTLGLVYAWPLVLTWGLLWRWSWTRTWLAVGVYLLVMLLLVRWRSVEPLSLGSSAGWLAGLVALPAVVSLLIGASGRIRAIAPYLLPIGLLWSAGTLAVQLWQLDGLGSPPAWLLWLVGVLGAWPSIVLLAVLPWLVLAWPAWWLARVLAQAYQAQRFSDLGFLVAAYWAVVLSASALPSLQGSGWVGLVTLLPWLWLPLMQWAMRAWLRPQGTPATLLVLRVFQQDAAVQVLFDRVIERWRLVGRTVLIAGTDLLSRTIDPDDVFTFLNGRLNERFIGDAEQLWRREDAMRTDPDPDGRYRVEECYCHDNTWQLALNALVGRADIVLMDLRGFQAHNQGCRHELTVLAAAGHLQRVVVLVDGHTDRATAEADAVSAPAGRFVWVTCERLDERGVRVVVAALAGE
;
A
#
# COMPACT_ATOMS: atom_id res chain seq x y z
N MET A 1 -22.67 25.43 -11.80
CA MET A 1 -21.78 24.86 -10.76
C MET A 1 -20.39 25.48 -10.89
N ASN A 2 -19.77 25.91 -9.79
CA ASN A 2 -18.45 26.54 -9.80
C ASN A 2 -17.35 25.45 -9.69
N SER A 3 -16.77 24.99 -10.80
CA SER A 3 -15.73 23.94 -10.78
C SER A 3 -14.48 24.34 -10.04
N GLY A 4 -14.19 25.63 -9.88
CA GLY A 4 -13.14 26.09 -8.98
C GLY A 4 -13.39 25.65 -7.53
N ALA A 5 -14.63 25.74 -7.07
CA ALA A 5 -15.02 25.33 -5.72
C ALA A 5 -14.98 23.80 -5.57
N ILE A 6 -15.41 23.05 -6.59
CA ILE A 6 -15.35 21.57 -6.57
C ILE A 6 -13.91 21.06 -6.61
N LEU A 7 -13.05 21.66 -7.45
CA LEU A 7 -11.62 21.36 -7.47
C LEU A 7 -10.96 21.66 -6.13
N THR A 8 -11.29 22.82 -5.54
CA THR A 8 -10.79 23.21 -4.21
C THR A 8 -11.20 22.21 -3.14
N ALA A 9 -12.45 21.75 -3.15
CA ALA A 9 -12.93 20.72 -2.23
C ALA A 9 -12.17 19.40 -2.42
N LEU A 10 -11.97 18.94 -3.66
CA LEU A 10 -11.20 17.73 -3.95
C LEU A 10 -9.75 17.84 -3.43
N LEU A 11 -9.08 18.96 -3.67
CA LEU A 11 -7.73 19.21 -3.18
C LEU A 11 -7.69 19.25 -1.64
N LEU A 12 -8.68 19.90 -1.01
CA LEU A 12 -8.79 19.97 0.44
C LEU A 12 -9.03 18.58 1.04
N GLY A 13 -9.89 17.75 0.43
CA GLY A 13 -10.13 16.38 0.87
C GLY A 13 -8.88 15.51 0.82
N VAL A 14 -8.07 15.64 -0.25
CA VAL A 14 -6.77 14.96 -0.33
C VAL A 14 -5.80 15.50 0.72
N LEU A 15 -5.73 16.82 0.91
CA LEU A 15 -4.86 17.43 1.90
C LEU A 15 -5.20 16.96 3.33
N ILE A 16 -6.50 16.93 3.67
CA ILE A 16 -7.00 16.40 4.94
C ILE A 16 -6.54 14.94 5.12
N ALA A 17 -6.71 14.10 4.09
CA ALA A 17 -6.30 12.70 4.16
C ALA A 17 -4.79 12.54 4.36
N VAL A 18 -3.97 13.32 3.65
CA VAL A 18 -2.50 13.28 3.73
C VAL A 18 -2.00 13.78 5.09
N VAL A 19 -2.53 14.91 5.58
CA VAL A 19 -2.15 15.48 6.88
C VAL A 19 -2.59 14.55 8.02
N ALA A 20 -3.82 14.05 7.99
CA ALA A 20 -4.30 13.08 8.96
C ALA A 20 -3.47 11.80 8.95
N ALA A 21 -3.11 11.27 7.78
CA ALA A 21 -2.25 10.10 7.66
C ALA A 21 -0.85 10.33 8.27
N TRP A 22 -0.26 11.51 8.04
CA TRP A 22 1.03 11.85 8.63
C TRP A 22 0.97 11.92 10.16
N LEU A 23 -0.07 12.59 10.71
CA LEU A 23 -0.30 12.70 12.15
C LEU A 23 -0.56 11.33 12.79
N ILE A 24 -1.52 10.57 12.25
CA ILE A 24 -1.90 9.24 12.75
C ILE A 24 -0.71 8.30 12.68
N GLY A 25 0.04 8.27 11.58
CA GLY A 25 1.23 7.43 11.46
C GLY A 25 2.33 7.80 12.47
N GLY A 26 2.48 9.09 12.80
CA GLY A 26 3.38 9.56 13.85
C GLY A 26 2.96 9.11 15.25
N LEU A 27 1.68 9.27 15.58
CA LEU A 27 1.10 8.85 16.86
C LEU A 27 1.12 7.33 17.03
N TYR A 28 0.78 6.59 15.98
CA TYR A 28 0.83 5.13 15.93
C TYR A 28 2.24 4.63 16.23
N ARG A 29 3.27 5.17 15.57
CA ARG A 29 4.68 4.80 15.83
C ARG A 29 5.09 5.05 17.29
N ARG A 30 4.70 6.19 17.86
CA ARG A 30 4.99 6.52 19.27
C ARG A 30 4.32 5.54 20.22
N ARG A 31 3.05 5.20 19.97
CA ARG A 31 2.30 4.25 20.81
C ARG A 31 2.86 2.83 20.67
N MET A 32 3.22 2.41 19.47
CA MET A 32 3.87 1.12 19.20
C MET A 32 5.18 0.99 19.99
N LEU A 33 6.05 2.00 19.94
CA LEU A 33 7.29 2.04 20.74
C LEU A 33 7.04 1.94 22.24
N ALA A 34 6.01 2.64 22.73
CA ALA A 34 5.66 2.59 24.14
C ALA A 34 5.21 1.19 24.56
N LEU A 35 4.40 0.51 23.73
CA LEU A 35 3.91 -0.85 24.00
C LEU A 35 5.00 -1.91 23.88
N MET A 36 5.92 -1.80 22.91
CA MET A 36 7.05 -2.74 22.78
C MET A 36 7.92 -2.76 24.04
N ARG A 37 8.16 -1.58 24.64
CA ARG A 37 8.95 -1.42 25.87
C ARG A 37 8.23 -1.86 27.14
N LEU A 38 6.92 -2.11 27.08
CA LEU A 38 6.22 -2.66 28.22
C LEU A 38 6.65 -4.11 28.41
N THR A 39 6.95 -4.45 29.66
CA THR A 39 7.11 -5.84 30.08
C THR A 39 5.79 -6.25 30.73
N PRO A 40 4.98 -7.12 30.09
CA PRO A 40 3.81 -7.69 30.74
C PRO A 40 4.23 -8.36 32.04
N ASN A 41 3.44 -8.18 33.09
CA ASN A 41 3.56 -8.97 34.30
C ASN A 41 3.06 -10.39 33.98
N THR A 42 3.92 -11.22 33.39
CA THR A 42 3.65 -12.64 33.26
C THR A 42 3.90 -13.27 34.63
N PRO A 43 2.93 -13.93 35.29
CA PRO A 43 3.25 -14.86 36.35
C PRO A 43 4.26 -15.86 35.77
N ALA A 44 5.39 -16.06 36.46
CA ALA A 44 6.45 -16.98 36.05
C ALA A 44 5.82 -18.23 35.42
N ALA A 45 6.18 -18.51 34.17
CA ALA A 45 5.66 -19.61 33.39
C ALA A 45 5.64 -20.89 34.24
N ARG A 46 4.48 -21.23 34.81
CA ARG A 46 4.25 -22.55 35.38
C ARG A 46 4.21 -23.48 34.19
N GLY A 47 5.36 -24.08 33.91
CA GLY A 47 5.56 -25.15 32.94
C GLY A 47 4.72 -24.96 31.68
N ALA A 48 5.17 -24.10 30.77
CA ALA A 48 4.85 -24.33 29.38
C ALA A 48 5.52 -25.68 29.05
N THR A 49 4.77 -26.76 29.21
CA THR A 49 5.10 -28.07 28.68
C THR A 49 5.45 -27.83 27.24
N THR A 50 6.73 -27.97 26.90
CA THR A 50 7.20 -28.08 25.53
C THR A 50 6.28 -29.10 24.88
N PRO A 51 5.46 -28.78 23.88
CA PRO A 51 4.91 -29.80 23.02
C PRO A 51 6.13 -30.30 22.23
N GLY A 52 6.88 -31.21 22.85
CA GLY A 52 7.74 -32.16 22.17
C GLY A 52 6.86 -33.12 21.40
N THR A 53 6.07 -32.59 20.48
CA THR A 53 5.41 -33.38 19.46
C THR A 53 6.15 -33.00 18.21
N GLN A 54 7.12 -33.85 17.85
CA GLN A 54 7.70 -33.88 16.52
C GLN A 54 6.51 -33.82 15.56
N THR A 55 6.30 -32.65 14.96
CA THR A 55 5.29 -32.50 13.93
C THR A 55 5.74 -33.46 12.83
N PRO A 56 4.89 -34.39 12.37
CA PRO A 56 5.27 -35.34 11.33
C PRO A 56 5.94 -34.55 10.22
N SER A 57 7.14 -35.00 9.81
CA SER A 57 8.01 -34.33 8.84
C SER A 57 7.16 -33.88 7.66
N GLN A 58 6.76 -32.60 7.66
CA GLN A 58 5.93 -32.08 6.59
C GLN A 58 6.76 -32.20 5.30
N PRO A 59 6.17 -32.69 4.21
CA PRO A 59 6.88 -32.77 2.95
C PRO A 59 7.43 -31.38 2.62
N ARG A 60 8.74 -31.29 2.37
CA ARG A 60 9.43 -30.02 2.13
C ARG A 60 8.70 -29.27 1.01
N THR A 61 8.20 -28.08 1.33
CA THR A 61 7.56 -27.20 0.35
C THR A 61 8.60 -26.84 -0.72
N PRO A 62 8.38 -27.13 -2.00
CA PRO A 62 9.37 -26.83 -3.02
C PRO A 62 9.60 -25.32 -3.11
N LEU A 63 10.88 -24.91 -3.11
CA LEU A 63 11.23 -23.50 -3.21
C LEU A 63 10.77 -22.92 -4.55
N PRO A 64 10.19 -21.71 -4.57
CA PRO A 64 9.81 -21.08 -5.83
C PRO A 64 11.06 -20.66 -6.59
N GLY A 65 11.37 -21.35 -7.69
CA GLY A 65 12.46 -20.96 -8.59
C GLY A 65 12.30 -19.52 -9.11
N ALA A 66 13.42 -18.87 -9.46
CA ALA A 66 13.41 -17.45 -9.84
C ALA A 66 12.52 -17.19 -11.07
N HIS A 67 12.39 -18.17 -11.97
CA HIS A 67 11.49 -18.12 -13.12
C HIS A 67 10.01 -17.94 -12.73
N ARG A 68 9.54 -18.54 -11.62
CA ARG A 68 8.15 -18.39 -11.14
C ARG A 68 7.90 -16.97 -10.69
N LEU A 69 8.86 -16.38 -9.99
CA LEU A 69 8.78 -15.00 -9.55
C LEU A 69 8.71 -14.03 -10.74
N HIS A 70 9.60 -14.20 -11.72
CA HIS A 70 9.56 -13.39 -12.95
C HIS A 70 8.24 -13.54 -13.70
N ARG A 71 7.69 -14.75 -13.78
CA ARG A 71 6.39 -15.02 -14.41
C ARG A 71 5.26 -14.34 -13.66
N ALA A 72 5.21 -14.46 -12.33
CA ALA A 72 4.18 -13.82 -11.50
C ALA A 72 4.23 -12.29 -11.63
N MET A 73 5.43 -11.70 -11.58
CA MET A 73 5.64 -10.27 -11.79
C MET A 73 5.14 -9.81 -13.17
N ARG A 74 5.46 -10.56 -14.23
CA ARG A 74 4.98 -10.27 -15.59
C ARG A 74 3.45 -10.33 -15.67
N ARG A 75 2.80 -11.33 -15.07
CA ARG A 75 1.33 -11.44 -15.04
C ARG A 75 0.70 -10.24 -14.34
N GLN A 76 1.25 -9.83 -13.20
CA GLN A 76 0.78 -8.66 -12.46
C GLN A 76 0.92 -7.38 -13.31
N MET A 77 2.07 -7.20 -13.96
CA MET A 77 2.29 -6.06 -14.86
C MET A 77 1.31 -6.06 -16.04
N LEU A 78 1.10 -7.21 -16.67
CA LEU A 78 0.15 -7.35 -17.78
C LEU A 78 -1.29 -7.09 -17.34
N ALA A 79 -1.70 -7.55 -16.15
CA ALA A 79 -3.02 -7.28 -15.60
C ALA A 79 -3.24 -5.79 -15.35
N LEU A 80 -2.30 -5.13 -14.67
CA LEU A 80 -2.37 -3.68 -14.41
C LEU A 80 -2.34 -2.86 -15.70
N THR A 81 -1.56 -3.30 -16.69
CA THR A 81 -1.50 -2.66 -18.00
C THR A 81 -2.81 -2.83 -18.76
N GLY A 82 -3.35 -4.05 -18.81
CA GLY A 82 -4.62 -4.36 -19.46
C GLY A 82 -5.77 -3.56 -18.89
N VAL A 83 -5.91 -3.52 -17.56
CA VAL A 83 -7.00 -2.76 -16.92
C VAL A 83 -6.84 -1.25 -17.13
N GLY A 84 -5.63 -0.70 -17.05
CA GLY A 84 -5.46 0.74 -17.25
C GLY A 84 -5.65 1.18 -18.71
N LEU A 85 -5.28 0.33 -19.69
CA LEU A 85 -5.63 0.57 -21.10
C LEU A 85 -7.14 0.51 -21.30
N LEU A 86 -7.82 -0.47 -20.68
CA LEU A 86 -9.27 -0.60 -20.75
C LEU A 86 -9.98 0.63 -20.15
N ILE A 87 -9.49 1.13 -19.01
CA ILE A 87 -9.97 2.37 -18.39
C ILE A 87 -9.78 3.55 -19.35
N GLY A 88 -8.57 3.73 -19.90
CA GLY A 88 -8.26 4.82 -20.83
C GLY A 88 -9.13 4.77 -22.10
N LEU A 89 -9.26 3.60 -22.72
CA LEU A 89 -10.10 3.39 -23.91
C LEU A 89 -11.58 3.61 -23.63
N THR A 90 -12.08 3.14 -22.49
CA THR A 90 -13.49 3.35 -22.11
C THR A 90 -13.74 4.83 -21.82
N HIS A 91 -12.83 5.50 -21.10
CA HIS A 91 -12.92 6.93 -20.83
C HIS A 91 -12.91 7.75 -22.12
N ALA A 92 -12.03 7.41 -23.08
CA ALA A 92 -12.00 8.05 -24.40
C ALA A 92 -13.30 7.86 -25.18
N ALA A 93 -13.86 6.64 -25.18
CA ALA A 93 -15.12 6.36 -25.86
C ALA A 93 -16.27 7.18 -25.28
N LEU A 94 -16.39 7.22 -23.95
CA LEU A 94 -17.42 8.00 -23.26
C LEU A 94 -17.26 9.50 -23.50
N ALA A 95 -16.03 10.02 -23.43
CA ALA A 95 -15.76 11.43 -23.68
C ALA A 95 -16.09 11.83 -25.13
N LEU A 96 -15.66 11.02 -26.11
CA LEU A 96 -15.96 11.27 -27.52
C LEU A 96 -17.45 11.18 -27.84
N ALA A 97 -18.15 10.19 -27.28
CA ALA A 97 -19.55 9.95 -27.60
C ALA A 97 -20.52 10.91 -26.90
N LEU A 98 -20.22 11.32 -25.65
CA LEU A 98 -21.19 11.99 -24.78
C LEU A 98 -20.79 13.42 -24.39
N LEU A 99 -19.50 13.79 -24.49
CA LEU A 99 -19.02 15.08 -24.00
C LEU A 99 -18.52 16.01 -25.10
N TYR A 100 -17.84 15.48 -26.11
CA TYR A 100 -17.25 16.31 -27.17
C TYR A 100 -18.18 16.57 -28.36
N GLY A 101 -19.14 15.69 -28.61
CA GLY A 101 -20.17 15.89 -29.65
C GLY A 101 -20.33 14.71 -30.61
N GLU A 102 -21.44 14.73 -31.35
CA GLU A 102 -21.81 13.65 -32.26
C GLU A 102 -20.82 13.49 -33.42
N GLY A 103 -20.59 12.25 -33.87
CA GLY A 103 -19.73 11.95 -35.02
C GLY A 103 -18.21 12.02 -34.75
N LEU A 104 -17.77 12.33 -33.53
CA LEU A 104 -16.34 12.40 -33.20
C LEU A 104 -15.71 11.02 -32.88
N LEU A 105 -16.54 10.02 -32.56
CA LEU A 105 -16.11 8.66 -32.26
C LEU A 105 -15.66 7.92 -33.52
N THR A 106 -14.40 8.14 -33.90
CA THR A 106 -13.72 7.38 -34.96
C THR A 106 -12.66 6.47 -34.34
N PRO A 107 -12.34 5.29 -34.93
CA PRO A 107 -11.35 4.37 -34.37
C PRO A 107 -10.01 5.03 -34.08
N GLY A 108 -9.57 5.92 -34.99
CA GLY A 108 -8.31 6.63 -34.83
C GLY A 108 -8.30 7.63 -33.68
N ARG A 109 -9.39 8.39 -33.44
CA ARG A 109 -9.50 9.31 -32.31
C ARG A 109 -9.66 8.57 -30.99
N TRP A 110 -10.48 7.51 -31.00
CA TRP A 110 -10.70 6.66 -29.84
C TRP A 110 -9.41 6.01 -29.33
N LEU A 111 -8.61 5.40 -30.22
CA LEU A 111 -7.33 4.80 -29.83
C LEU A 111 -6.32 5.85 -29.37
N THR A 112 -6.23 6.99 -30.06
CA THR A 112 -5.27 8.05 -29.71
C THR A 112 -5.60 8.66 -28.34
N LEU A 113 -6.84 9.08 -28.11
CA LEU A 113 -7.27 9.60 -26.81
C LEU A 113 -7.27 8.53 -25.73
N GLY A 114 -7.59 7.29 -26.08
CA GLY A 114 -7.53 6.16 -25.15
C GLY A 114 -6.15 5.95 -24.58
N LEU A 115 -5.11 6.06 -25.43
CA LEU A 115 -3.73 6.05 -24.97
C LEU A 115 -3.43 7.31 -24.14
N VAL A 116 -3.79 8.52 -24.57
CA VAL A 116 -3.55 9.73 -23.77
C VAL A 116 -4.16 9.62 -22.36
N TYR A 117 -5.38 9.10 -22.24
CA TYR A 117 -6.06 8.91 -20.96
C TYR A 117 -5.56 7.72 -20.14
N ALA A 118 -4.77 6.83 -20.74
CA ALA A 118 -4.15 5.70 -20.05
C ALA A 118 -2.86 6.08 -19.31
N TRP A 119 -2.44 7.36 -19.31
CA TRP A 119 -1.23 7.82 -18.61
C TRP A 119 -1.10 7.39 -17.12
N PRO A 120 -2.17 7.21 -16.31
CA PRO A 120 -2.03 6.76 -14.93
C PRO A 120 -1.42 5.35 -14.81
N LEU A 121 -1.37 4.57 -15.90
CA LEU A 121 -0.60 3.34 -15.99
C LEU A 121 0.85 3.50 -15.54
N VAL A 122 1.47 4.64 -15.84
CA VAL A 122 2.85 4.89 -15.43
C VAL A 122 2.96 5.00 -13.91
N LEU A 123 1.96 5.59 -13.26
CA LEU A 123 1.89 5.65 -11.80
C LEU A 123 1.70 4.26 -11.20
N THR A 124 0.83 3.43 -11.79
CA THR A 124 0.60 2.05 -11.30
C THR A 124 1.82 1.16 -11.47
N TRP A 125 2.59 1.32 -12.56
CA TRP A 125 3.91 0.68 -12.72
C TRP A 125 4.89 1.14 -11.64
N GLY A 126 4.92 2.44 -11.35
CA GLY A 126 5.72 3.00 -10.26
C GLY A 126 5.36 2.40 -8.90
N LEU A 127 4.08 2.15 -8.63
CA LEU A 127 3.61 1.48 -7.41
C LEU A 127 4.03 0.02 -7.32
N LEU A 128 3.87 -0.73 -8.41
CA LEU A 128 4.22 -2.15 -8.50
C LEU A 128 5.73 -2.37 -8.28
N TRP A 129 6.56 -1.54 -8.93
CA TRP A 129 8.02 -1.65 -8.85
C TRP A 129 8.66 -0.76 -7.78
N ARG A 130 7.84 -0.10 -6.95
CA ARG A 130 8.27 0.83 -5.89
C ARG A 130 9.35 1.82 -6.37
N TRP A 131 9.08 2.47 -7.49
CA TRP A 131 9.97 3.48 -8.05
C TRP A 131 10.13 4.68 -7.11
N SER A 132 11.30 5.32 -7.19
CA SER A 132 11.49 6.64 -6.58
C SER A 132 10.62 7.68 -7.29
N TRP A 133 10.30 8.76 -6.59
CA TRP A 133 9.57 9.90 -7.16
C TRP A 133 10.20 10.43 -8.45
N THR A 134 11.53 10.54 -8.46
CA THR A 134 12.29 10.99 -9.63
C THR A 134 12.09 10.09 -10.83
N ARG A 135 12.15 8.77 -10.64
CA ARG A 135 11.93 7.78 -11.70
C ARG A 135 10.49 7.80 -12.20
N THR A 136 9.52 7.96 -11.31
CA THR A 136 8.10 8.06 -11.69
C THR A 136 7.82 9.31 -12.51
N TRP A 137 8.32 10.48 -12.10
CA TRP A 137 8.18 11.72 -12.87
C TRP A 137 8.88 11.65 -14.22
N LEU A 138 10.08 11.06 -14.27
CA LEU A 138 10.79 10.85 -15.53
C LEU A 138 9.98 9.97 -16.48
N ALA A 139 9.43 8.85 -15.98
CA ALA A 139 8.61 7.96 -16.78
C ALA A 139 7.31 8.62 -17.27
N VAL A 140 6.66 9.43 -16.42
CA VAL A 140 5.48 10.22 -16.82
C VAL A 140 5.86 11.24 -17.90
N GLY A 141 7.00 11.92 -17.76
CA GLY A 141 7.51 12.86 -18.76
C GLY A 141 7.82 12.18 -20.10
N VAL A 142 8.46 11.02 -20.08
CA VAL A 142 8.69 10.20 -21.29
C VAL A 142 7.37 9.78 -21.93
N TYR A 143 6.39 9.34 -21.13
CA TYR A 143 5.08 8.97 -21.64
C TYR A 143 4.37 10.17 -22.31
N LEU A 144 4.37 11.32 -21.65
CA LEU A 144 3.79 12.56 -22.19
C LEU A 144 4.48 13.01 -23.47
N LEU A 145 5.80 12.85 -23.58
CA LEU A 145 6.54 13.13 -24.81
C LEU A 145 6.09 12.23 -25.95
N VAL A 146 5.97 10.92 -25.71
CA VAL A 146 5.47 9.97 -26.71
C VAL A 146 4.03 10.31 -27.12
N MET A 147 3.17 10.65 -26.16
CA MET A 147 1.79 11.08 -26.45
C MET A 147 1.73 12.40 -27.22
N LEU A 148 2.61 13.36 -26.94
CA LEU A 148 2.71 14.61 -27.68
C LEU A 148 3.08 14.36 -29.16
N LEU A 149 4.05 13.48 -29.40
CA LEU A 149 4.43 13.08 -30.76
C LEU A 149 3.28 12.37 -31.48
N LEU A 150 2.57 11.47 -30.79
CA LEU A 150 1.42 10.75 -31.33
C LEU A 150 0.28 11.70 -31.71
N VAL A 151 -0.11 12.60 -30.81
CA VAL A 151 -1.17 13.60 -31.04
C VAL A 151 -0.80 14.50 -32.19
N ARG A 152 0.46 14.95 -32.28
CA ARG A 152 0.93 15.80 -33.38
C ARG A 152 0.92 15.08 -34.72
N TRP A 153 1.36 13.83 -34.76
CA TRP A 153 1.34 13.02 -35.98
C TRP A 153 -0.08 12.74 -36.48
N ARG A 154 -1.04 12.60 -35.55
CA ARG A 154 -2.46 12.33 -35.86
C ARG A 154 -3.30 13.59 -36.08
N SER A 155 -2.77 14.78 -35.75
CA SER A 155 -3.48 16.04 -35.89
C SER A 155 -3.55 16.45 -37.36
N VAL A 156 -4.77 16.76 -37.83
CA VAL A 156 -5.00 17.30 -39.18
C VAL A 156 -4.94 18.82 -39.17
N GLU A 157 -5.16 19.45 -38.02
CA GLU A 157 -5.06 20.89 -37.83
C GLU A 157 -3.67 21.29 -37.31
N PRO A 158 -3.11 22.42 -37.79
CA PRO A 158 -1.85 22.95 -37.31
C PRO A 158 -2.01 23.54 -35.91
N LEU A 159 -1.98 22.67 -34.89
CA LEU A 159 -1.90 23.09 -33.49
C LEU A 159 -0.47 23.50 -33.14
N SER A 160 -0.34 24.61 -32.39
CA SER A 160 0.96 25.03 -31.86
C SER A 160 1.51 23.99 -30.88
N LEU A 161 2.84 23.83 -30.83
CA LEU A 161 3.47 22.92 -29.86
C LEU A 161 3.13 23.30 -28.42
N GLY A 162 3.07 24.62 -28.14
CA GLY A 162 2.71 25.15 -26.83
C GLY A 162 1.29 24.78 -26.39
N SER A 163 0.31 24.85 -27.29
CA SER A 163 -1.08 24.49 -26.95
C SER A 163 -1.25 23.00 -26.67
N SER A 164 -0.66 22.13 -27.49
CA SER A 164 -0.74 20.67 -27.27
C SER A 164 0.01 20.25 -26.01
N ALA A 165 1.19 20.83 -25.74
CA ALA A 165 1.94 20.58 -24.52
C ALA A 165 1.21 21.11 -23.28
N GLY A 166 0.62 22.30 -23.35
CA GLY A 166 -0.17 22.89 -22.27
C GLY A 166 -1.41 22.08 -21.93
N TRP A 167 -2.12 21.56 -22.94
CA TRP A 167 -3.27 20.67 -22.74
C TRP A 167 -2.87 19.36 -22.05
N LEU A 168 -1.81 18.69 -22.51
CA LEU A 168 -1.30 17.46 -21.88
C LEU A 168 -0.82 17.72 -20.44
N ALA A 169 -0.11 18.83 -20.22
CA ALA A 169 0.35 19.22 -18.90
C ALA A 169 -0.83 19.50 -17.95
N GLY A 170 -1.87 20.19 -18.43
CA GLY A 170 -3.09 20.46 -17.65
C GLY A 170 -3.85 19.18 -17.28
N LEU A 171 -3.87 18.19 -18.18
CA LEU A 171 -4.49 16.88 -17.93
C LEU A 171 -3.74 16.08 -16.85
N VAL A 172 -2.41 16.18 -16.79
CA VAL A 172 -1.58 15.27 -16.00
C VAL A 172 -1.01 15.90 -14.72
N ALA A 173 -0.55 17.15 -14.75
CA ALA A 173 0.28 17.71 -13.69
C ALA A 173 -0.41 17.68 -12.32
N LEU A 174 -1.61 18.25 -12.23
CA LEU A 174 -2.33 18.32 -10.95
C LEU A 174 -2.74 16.93 -10.45
N PRO A 175 -3.41 16.07 -11.24
CA PRO A 175 -3.76 14.73 -10.77
C PRO A 175 -2.54 13.88 -10.41
N ALA A 176 -1.44 13.99 -11.17
CA ALA A 176 -0.20 13.26 -10.87
C ALA A 176 0.40 13.71 -9.53
N VAL A 177 0.49 15.01 -9.27
CA VAL A 177 0.96 15.53 -7.97
C VAL A 177 0.08 15.01 -6.84
N VAL A 178 -1.25 15.11 -6.98
CA VAL A 178 -2.22 14.67 -5.97
C VAL A 178 -2.10 13.15 -5.70
N SER A 179 -2.04 12.32 -6.75
CA SER A 179 -1.85 10.87 -6.61
C SER A 179 -0.50 10.53 -5.97
N LEU A 180 0.58 11.20 -6.37
CA LEU A 180 1.90 10.98 -5.78
C LEU A 180 1.93 11.41 -4.32
N LEU A 181 1.28 12.52 -3.94
CA LEU A 181 1.14 12.95 -2.54
C LEU A 181 0.50 11.86 -1.67
N ILE A 182 -0.54 11.19 -2.16
CA ILE A 182 -1.17 10.05 -1.49
C ILE A 182 -0.17 8.88 -1.31
N GLY A 183 0.84 8.76 -2.19
CA GLY A 183 1.91 7.77 -2.12
C GLY A 183 3.27 8.28 -1.63
N ALA A 184 3.36 9.49 -1.04
CA ALA A 184 4.62 10.24 -0.93
C ALA A 184 5.69 9.66 -0.02
N SER A 185 5.26 9.14 1.13
CA SER A 185 6.14 8.55 2.13
C SER A 185 5.56 7.21 2.55
N GLY A 186 6.37 6.33 3.16
CA GLY A 186 5.85 5.06 3.69
C GLY A 186 4.63 5.27 4.59
N ARG A 187 4.71 6.23 5.52
CA ARG A 187 3.62 6.52 6.48
C ARG A 187 2.36 7.03 5.78
N ILE A 188 2.50 7.95 4.83
CA ILE A 188 1.35 8.51 4.09
C ILE A 188 0.75 7.42 3.20
N ARG A 189 1.58 6.69 2.44
CA ARG A 189 1.15 5.60 1.57
C ARG A 189 0.38 4.51 2.31
N ALA A 190 0.77 4.21 3.55
CA ALA A 190 0.13 3.18 4.36
C ALA A 190 -1.24 3.59 4.91
N ILE A 191 -1.55 4.90 5.03
CA ILE A 191 -2.75 5.37 5.76
C ILE A 191 -3.65 6.25 4.88
N ALA A 192 -3.07 7.18 4.11
CA ALA A 192 -3.80 8.17 3.34
C ALA A 192 -4.82 7.60 2.35
N PRO A 193 -4.56 6.50 1.62
CA PRO A 193 -5.56 5.92 0.73
C PRO A 193 -6.86 5.60 1.47
N TYR A 194 -6.76 5.04 2.68
CA TYR A 194 -7.93 4.64 3.47
C TYR A 194 -8.69 5.83 4.06
N LEU A 195 -8.00 6.95 4.30
CA LEU A 195 -8.60 8.21 4.75
C LEU A 195 -9.12 9.07 3.60
N LEU A 196 -8.71 8.80 2.35
CA LEU A 196 -9.11 9.60 1.19
C LEU A 196 -10.64 9.67 1.02
N PRO A 197 -11.42 8.57 1.06
CA PRO A 197 -12.88 8.65 0.97
C PRO A 197 -13.51 9.51 2.08
N ILE A 198 -12.93 9.49 3.29
CA ILE A 198 -13.40 10.27 4.44
C ILE A 198 -13.09 11.76 4.23
N GLY A 199 -11.86 12.08 3.80
CA GLY A 199 -11.46 13.45 3.49
C GLY A 199 -12.30 14.05 2.35
N LEU A 200 -12.55 13.26 1.30
CA LEU A 200 -13.44 13.67 0.21
C LEU A 200 -14.87 13.89 0.70
N LEU A 201 -15.42 13.00 1.54
CA LEU A 201 -16.76 13.14 2.10
C LEU A 201 -16.89 14.43 2.92
N TRP A 202 -15.94 14.73 3.81
CA TRP A 202 -15.95 15.97 4.60
C TRP A 202 -15.81 17.22 3.72
N SER A 203 -14.89 17.20 2.75
CA SER A 203 -14.71 18.33 1.83
C SER A 203 -15.96 18.59 0.97
N ALA A 204 -16.63 17.53 0.50
CA ALA A 204 -17.86 17.63 -0.26
C ALA A 204 -19.02 18.15 0.61
N GLY A 205 -19.10 17.71 1.87
CA GLY A 205 -20.08 18.22 2.84
C GLY A 205 -19.92 19.72 3.11
N THR A 206 -18.68 20.18 3.32
CA THR A 206 -18.38 21.61 3.47
C THR A 206 -18.75 22.39 2.20
N LEU A 207 -18.42 21.88 1.02
CA LEU A 207 -18.77 22.52 -0.24
C LEU A 207 -20.29 22.61 -0.44
N ALA A 208 -21.03 21.54 -0.14
CA ALA A 208 -22.48 21.52 -0.27
C ALA A 208 -23.14 22.60 0.59
N VAL A 209 -22.66 22.79 1.83
CA VAL A 209 -23.14 23.87 2.70
C VAL A 209 -22.77 25.25 2.18
N GLN A 210 -21.57 25.43 1.62
CA GLN A 210 -21.18 26.70 1.01
C GLN A 210 -22.03 27.05 -0.22
N LEU A 211 -22.29 26.06 -1.10
CA LEU A 211 -23.16 26.26 -2.26
C LEU A 211 -24.59 26.59 -1.84
N TRP A 212 -25.12 25.88 -0.83
CA TRP A 212 -26.45 26.17 -0.27
C TRP A 212 -26.56 27.59 0.31
N GLN A 213 -25.50 28.08 0.96
CA GLN A 213 -25.46 29.46 1.46
C GLN A 213 -25.41 30.49 0.34
N LEU A 214 -24.63 30.24 -0.72
CA LEU A 214 -24.53 31.14 -1.88
C LEU A 214 -25.89 31.29 -2.59
N ASP A 215 -26.62 30.19 -2.75
CA ASP A 215 -27.99 30.23 -3.30
C ASP A 215 -28.96 30.99 -2.36
N GLY A 216 -28.73 30.92 -1.05
CA GLY A 216 -29.52 31.61 -0.03
C GLY A 216 -29.20 33.10 0.17
N LEU A 217 -28.17 33.66 -0.48
CA LEU A 217 -27.77 35.07 -0.28
C LEU A 217 -28.86 36.07 -0.68
N GLY A 218 -29.75 35.72 -1.60
CA GLY A 218 -30.89 36.56 -2.00
C GLY A 218 -32.02 36.59 -0.97
N SER A 219 -32.13 35.58 -0.11
CA SER A 219 -33.16 35.45 0.92
C SER A 219 -32.69 34.49 2.02
N PRO A 220 -31.84 34.95 2.96
CA PRO A 220 -31.30 34.08 3.99
C PRO A 220 -32.42 33.54 4.88
N PRO A 221 -32.42 32.24 5.21
CA PRO A 221 -33.48 31.66 6.02
C PRO A 221 -33.48 32.25 7.44
N ALA A 222 -34.67 32.44 8.02
CA ALA A 222 -34.86 33.14 9.30
C ALA A 222 -34.06 32.53 10.47
N TRP A 223 -33.87 31.20 10.47
CA TRP A 223 -33.07 30.51 11.48
C TRP A 223 -31.59 30.91 11.43
N LEU A 224 -31.04 31.22 10.24
CA LEU A 224 -29.65 31.62 10.07
C LEU A 224 -29.42 33.03 10.62
N LEU A 225 -30.36 33.95 10.35
CA LEU A 225 -30.35 35.29 10.92
C LEU A 225 -30.47 35.26 12.45
N TRP A 226 -31.34 34.39 12.98
CA TRP A 226 -31.46 34.16 14.42
C TRP A 226 -30.16 33.60 15.02
N LEU A 227 -29.56 32.60 14.38
CA LEU A 227 -28.29 32.00 14.82
C LEU A 227 -27.17 33.04 14.90
N VAL A 228 -27.04 33.88 13.86
CA VAL A 228 -26.06 34.97 13.81
C VAL A 228 -26.38 36.04 14.86
N GLY A 229 -27.66 36.33 15.10
CA GLY A 229 -28.09 37.27 16.14
C GLY A 229 -27.74 36.82 17.56
N VAL A 230 -27.80 35.51 17.83
CA VAL A 230 -27.50 34.94 19.16
C VAL A 230 -26.01 34.67 19.37
N LEU A 231 -25.34 34.06 18.39
CA LEU A 231 -23.95 33.60 18.53
C LEU A 231 -22.92 34.59 17.96
N GLY A 232 -23.36 35.56 17.16
CA GLY A 232 -22.48 36.41 16.37
C GLY A 232 -22.00 35.76 15.08
N ALA A 233 -21.55 36.58 14.12
CA ALA A 233 -21.18 36.12 12.78
C ALA A 233 -20.03 35.09 12.78
N TRP A 234 -18.96 35.35 13.51
CA TRP A 234 -17.79 34.47 13.54
C TRP A 234 -18.09 33.06 14.10
N PRO A 235 -18.72 32.91 15.28
CA PRO A 235 -19.11 31.60 15.78
C PRO A 235 -20.11 30.88 14.88
N SER A 236 -21.06 31.58 14.26
CA SER A 236 -21.99 30.97 13.29
C SER A 236 -21.27 30.43 12.05
N ILE A 237 -20.29 31.16 11.51
CA ILE A 237 -19.47 30.70 10.38
C ILE A 237 -18.69 29.44 10.76
N VAL A 238 -18.01 29.44 11.92
CA VAL A 238 -17.25 28.27 12.40
C VAL A 238 -18.18 27.08 12.61
N LEU A 239 -19.32 27.29 13.25
CA LEU A 239 -20.32 26.24 13.48
C LEU A 239 -20.80 25.65 12.16
N LEU A 240 -21.16 26.47 11.17
CA LEU A 240 -21.61 26.00 9.85
C LEU A 240 -20.50 25.33 9.04
N ALA A 241 -19.23 25.70 9.25
CA ALA A 241 -18.11 25.02 8.61
C ALA A 241 -17.85 23.63 9.22
N VAL A 242 -18.03 23.47 10.53
CA VAL A 242 -17.76 22.22 11.27
C VAL A 242 -18.97 21.29 11.33
N LEU A 243 -20.20 21.83 11.29
CA LEU A 243 -21.43 21.04 11.37
C LEU A 243 -21.51 19.91 10.33
N PRO A 244 -21.13 20.10 9.05
CA PRO A 244 -21.09 19.01 8.08
C PRO A 244 -20.18 17.87 8.53
N TRP A 245 -19.07 18.18 9.20
CA TRP A 245 -18.11 17.17 9.65
C TRP A 245 -18.69 16.34 10.80
N LEU A 246 -19.41 16.98 11.73
CA LEU A 246 -20.10 16.30 12.83
C LEU A 246 -21.22 15.39 12.32
N VAL A 247 -22.04 15.89 11.39
CA VAL A 247 -23.12 15.12 10.75
C VAL A 247 -22.54 13.94 9.96
N LEU A 248 -21.43 14.17 9.24
CA LEU A 248 -20.75 13.15 8.43
C LEU A 248 -19.78 12.28 9.25
N ALA A 249 -19.62 12.50 10.55
CA ALA A 249 -18.72 11.71 11.40
C ALA A 249 -19.18 10.25 11.49
N TRP A 250 -20.49 10.03 11.67
CA TRP A 250 -21.05 8.68 11.69
C TRP A 250 -20.88 7.95 10.34
N PRO A 251 -21.27 8.51 9.18
CA PRO A 251 -20.98 7.93 7.87
C PRO A 251 -19.48 7.66 7.63
N ALA A 252 -18.60 8.58 8.02
CA ALA A 252 -17.16 8.40 7.90
C ALA A 252 -16.66 7.21 8.72
N TRP A 253 -17.13 7.09 9.96
CA TRP A 253 -16.78 5.96 10.83
C TRP A 253 -17.36 4.63 10.34
N TRP A 254 -18.58 4.63 9.82
CA TRP A 254 -19.18 3.46 9.20
C TRP A 254 -18.38 3.01 7.97
N LEU A 255 -18.02 3.94 7.09
CA LEU A 255 -17.20 3.67 5.91
C LEU A 255 -15.83 3.10 6.29
N ALA A 256 -15.19 3.69 7.29
CA ALA A 256 -13.94 3.20 7.88
C ALA A 256 -14.07 1.73 8.33
N ARG A 257 -15.13 1.39 9.09
CA ARG A 257 -15.37 0.02 9.55
C ARG A 257 -15.60 -0.95 8.40
N VAL A 258 -16.37 -0.56 7.39
CA VAL A 258 -16.62 -1.39 6.20
C VAL A 258 -15.32 -1.66 5.46
N LEU A 259 -14.45 -0.64 5.30
CA LEU A 259 -13.14 -0.80 4.68
C LEU A 259 -12.23 -1.74 5.49
N ALA A 260 -12.20 -1.61 6.81
CA ALA A 260 -11.46 -2.50 7.70
C ALA A 260 -11.90 -3.96 7.55
N GLN A 261 -13.21 -4.19 7.63
CA GLN A 261 -13.81 -5.53 7.51
C GLN A 261 -13.59 -6.13 6.12
N ALA A 262 -13.74 -5.32 5.06
CA ALA A 262 -13.49 -5.76 3.70
C ALA A 262 -12.01 -6.11 3.47
N TYR A 263 -11.08 -5.37 4.09
CA TYR A 263 -9.67 -5.71 4.09
C TYR A 263 -9.42 -7.01 4.86
N GLN A 264 -9.93 -7.16 6.09
CA GLN A 264 -9.80 -8.40 6.87
C GLN A 264 -10.38 -9.63 6.14
N ALA A 265 -11.48 -9.45 5.41
CA ALA A 265 -12.13 -10.48 4.60
C ALA A 265 -11.46 -10.72 3.23
N GLN A 266 -10.27 -10.15 2.99
CA GLN A 266 -9.50 -10.31 1.75
C GLN A 266 -10.30 -9.95 0.47
N ARG A 267 -11.18 -8.96 0.55
CA ARG A 267 -11.94 -8.47 -0.61
C ARG A 267 -11.09 -7.63 -1.55
N PHE A 268 -10.01 -7.03 -1.05
CA PHE A 268 -9.03 -6.28 -1.83
C PHE A 268 -7.63 -6.39 -1.21
N SER A 269 -6.60 -6.02 -1.97
CA SER A 269 -5.20 -5.92 -1.53
C SER A 269 -4.76 -4.48 -1.32
N ASP A 270 -3.66 -4.28 -0.60
CA ASP A 270 -2.99 -2.99 -0.41
C ASP A 270 -2.66 -2.31 -1.76
N LEU A 271 -2.08 -3.05 -2.70
CA LEU A 271 -1.75 -2.56 -4.04
C LEU A 271 -3.01 -2.20 -4.83
N GLY A 272 -4.00 -3.09 -4.86
CA GLY A 272 -5.23 -2.89 -5.63
C GLY A 272 -6.01 -1.66 -5.16
N PHE A 273 -6.06 -1.45 -3.85
CA PHE A 273 -6.71 -0.28 -3.26
C PHE A 273 -5.97 1.03 -3.60
N LEU A 274 -4.64 1.03 -3.55
CA LEU A 274 -3.83 2.19 -3.92
C LEU A 274 -3.97 2.55 -5.40
N VAL A 275 -3.99 1.53 -6.28
CA VAL A 275 -4.28 1.70 -7.71
C VAL A 275 -5.68 2.29 -7.90
N ALA A 276 -6.68 1.81 -7.17
CA ALA A 276 -8.04 2.34 -7.24
C ALA A 276 -8.15 3.79 -6.78
N ALA A 277 -7.40 4.17 -5.74
CA ALA A 277 -7.32 5.55 -5.29
C ALA A 277 -6.69 6.47 -6.35
N TYR A 278 -5.62 6.02 -7.03
CA TYR A 278 -4.97 6.80 -8.09
C TYR A 278 -5.93 7.05 -9.26
N TRP A 279 -6.59 5.99 -9.75
CA TRP A 279 -7.57 6.13 -10.82
C TRP A 279 -8.79 6.96 -10.41
N ALA A 280 -9.26 6.84 -9.16
CA ALA A 280 -10.35 7.65 -8.66
C ALA A 280 -10.01 9.15 -8.71
N VAL A 281 -8.80 9.54 -8.27
CA VAL A 281 -8.33 10.94 -8.33
C VAL A 281 -8.25 11.44 -9.76
N VAL A 282 -7.66 10.66 -10.67
CA VAL A 282 -7.51 11.07 -12.07
C VAL A 282 -8.86 11.22 -12.76
N LEU A 283 -9.74 10.22 -12.64
CA LEU A 283 -11.06 10.26 -13.27
C LEU A 283 -11.92 11.39 -12.67
N SER A 284 -11.82 11.63 -11.36
CA SER A 284 -12.50 12.76 -10.71
C SER A 284 -12.01 14.09 -11.27
N ALA A 285 -10.69 14.27 -11.42
CA ALA A 285 -10.14 15.48 -12.03
C ALA A 285 -10.63 15.70 -13.46
N SER A 286 -10.75 14.63 -14.26
CA SER A 286 -11.32 14.70 -15.63
C SER A 286 -12.84 14.96 -15.65
N ALA A 287 -13.57 14.56 -14.62
CA ALA A 287 -15.01 14.79 -14.51
C ALA A 287 -15.35 16.26 -14.20
N LEU A 288 -14.47 16.99 -13.50
CA LEU A 288 -14.73 18.35 -13.01
C LEU A 288 -15.04 19.39 -14.11
N PRO A 289 -14.28 19.48 -15.22
CA PRO A 289 -14.64 20.39 -16.31
C PRO A 289 -15.95 19.95 -17.00
N SER A 290 -16.15 18.64 -17.12
CA SER A 290 -17.32 18.04 -17.77
C SER A 290 -18.62 18.33 -17.02
N LEU A 291 -18.57 18.38 -15.69
CA LEU A 291 -19.71 18.80 -14.84
C LEU A 291 -20.15 20.24 -15.08
N GLN A 292 -19.22 21.10 -15.51
CA GLN A 292 -19.50 22.50 -15.81
C GLN A 292 -20.16 22.68 -17.18
N GLY A 293 -19.68 21.96 -18.18
CA GLY A 293 -20.19 22.05 -19.56
C GLY A 293 -21.42 21.19 -19.81
N SER A 294 -21.34 19.90 -19.49
CA SER A 294 -22.35 18.87 -19.81
C SER A 294 -23.24 18.49 -18.61
N GLY A 295 -23.11 19.19 -17.48
CA GLY A 295 -23.85 18.90 -16.26
C GLY A 295 -23.58 17.48 -15.72
N TRP A 296 -24.62 16.82 -15.20
CA TRP A 296 -24.51 15.49 -14.59
C TRP A 296 -24.01 14.40 -15.54
N VAL A 297 -24.15 14.57 -16.86
CA VAL A 297 -23.60 13.64 -17.87
C VAL A 297 -22.08 13.53 -17.75
N GLY A 298 -21.41 14.58 -17.27
CA GLY A 298 -19.98 14.55 -16.98
C GLY A 298 -19.54 13.43 -16.02
N LEU A 299 -20.42 12.98 -15.11
CA LEU A 299 -20.13 11.90 -14.16
C LEU A 299 -19.95 10.54 -14.83
N VAL A 300 -20.44 10.36 -16.07
CA VAL A 300 -20.25 9.12 -16.84
C VAL A 300 -18.76 8.80 -17.02
N THR A 301 -17.89 9.81 -17.01
CA THR A 301 -16.43 9.66 -17.06
C THR A 301 -15.82 8.92 -15.86
N LEU A 302 -16.58 8.74 -14.77
CA LEU A 302 -16.19 7.95 -13.59
C LEU A 302 -16.48 6.46 -13.76
N LEU A 303 -17.41 6.06 -14.65
CA LEU A 303 -17.77 4.65 -14.87
C LEU A 303 -16.58 3.73 -15.19
N PRO A 304 -15.55 4.16 -15.96
CA PRO A 304 -14.36 3.35 -16.21
C PRO A 304 -13.68 2.84 -14.92
N TRP A 305 -13.83 3.51 -13.78
CA TRP A 305 -13.30 3.06 -12.49
C TRP A 305 -13.79 1.65 -12.10
N LEU A 306 -15.01 1.27 -12.52
CA LEU A 306 -15.60 -0.04 -12.23
C LEU A 306 -14.88 -1.22 -12.90
N TRP A 307 -14.01 -0.95 -13.89
CA TRP A 307 -13.15 -1.99 -14.45
C TRP A 307 -12.17 -2.58 -13.44
N LEU A 308 -11.80 -1.85 -12.38
CA LEU A 308 -10.87 -2.33 -11.37
C LEU A 308 -11.41 -3.54 -10.59
N PRO A 309 -12.57 -3.46 -9.90
CA PRO A 309 -13.13 -4.64 -9.22
C PRO A 309 -13.54 -5.74 -10.20
N LEU A 310 -14.03 -5.39 -11.40
CA LEU A 310 -14.43 -6.37 -12.41
C LEU A 310 -13.24 -7.18 -12.93
N MET A 311 -12.12 -6.53 -13.25
CA MET A 311 -10.90 -7.21 -13.68
C MET A 311 -10.24 -7.97 -12.54
N GLN A 312 -10.29 -7.46 -11.30
CA GLN A 312 -9.80 -8.20 -10.15
C GLN A 312 -10.56 -9.53 -9.99
N TRP A 313 -11.88 -9.51 -10.16
CA TRP A 313 -12.70 -10.73 -10.16
C TRP A 313 -12.38 -11.64 -11.36
N ALA A 314 -12.40 -11.11 -12.58
CA ALA A 314 -12.21 -11.88 -13.81
C ALA A 314 -10.80 -12.49 -13.91
N MET A 315 -9.78 -11.78 -13.43
CA MET A 315 -8.38 -12.20 -13.50
C MET A 315 -7.92 -12.95 -12.25
N ARG A 316 -8.77 -13.14 -11.22
CA ARG A 316 -8.38 -13.76 -9.94
C ARG A 316 -7.74 -15.13 -10.12
N ALA A 317 -8.33 -15.98 -10.95
CA ALA A 317 -7.79 -17.32 -11.23
C ALA A 317 -6.45 -17.25 -11.97
N TRP A 318 -6.27 -16.25 -12.84
CA TRP A 318 -4.99 -16.03 -13.48
C TRP A 318 -3.99 -15.46 -12.46
N LEU A 319 -4.29 -14.46 -11.66
CA LEU A 319 -3.29 -13.90 -10.74
C LEU A 319 -2.90 -14.84 -9.59
N ARG A 320 -3.71 -15.86 -9.28
CA ARG A 320 -3.40 -16.85 -8.24
C ARG A 320 -2.01 -17.50 -8.46
N PRO A 321 -1.15 -17.50 -7.41
CA PRO A 321 0.10 -18.25 -7.39
C PRO A 321 -0.14 -19.74 -7.64
N GLN A 322 0.84 -20.39 -8.28
CA GLN A 322 0.81 -21.83 -8.58
C GLN A 322 1.74 -22.59 -7.64
N GLY A 323 1.23 -23.69 -7.07
CA GLY A 323 1.96 -24.55 -6.13
C GLY A 323 1.70 -24.20 -4.67
N THR A 324 2.29 -24.99 -3.77
CA THR A 324 2.25 -24.74 -2.33
C THR A 324 3.19 -23.56 -1.98
N PRO A 325 2.71 -22.52 -1.29
CA PRO A 325 3.51 -21.35 -0.99
C PRO A 325 4.50 -21.62 0.14
N ALA A 326 5.79 -21.43 -0.13
CA ALA A 326 6.81 -21.45 0.92
C ALA A 326 6.65 -20.23 1.84
N THR A 327 6.85 -20.45 3.14
CA THR A 327 6.80 -19.40 4.17
C THR A 327 8.20 -18.84 4.41
N LEU A 328 8.39 -17.57 4.10
CA LEU A 328 9.61 -16.81 4.35
C LEU A 328 9.52 -16.09 5.70
N LEU A 329 10.40 -16.44 6.62
CA LEU A 329 10.62 -15.67 7.84
C LEU A 329 11.70 -14.60 7.60
N VAL A 330 11.39 -13.36 7.94
CA VAL A 330 12.32 -12.23 7.83
C VAL A 330 12.79 -11.80 9.21
N LEU A 331 14.10 -11.90 9.44
CA LEU A 331 14.78 -11.46 10.65
C LEU A 331 15.78 -10.36 10.31
N ARG A 332 16.08 -9.48 11.26
CA ARG A 332 16.95 -8.32 11.02
C ARG A 332 17.52 -7.75 12.30
N VAL A 333 18.70 -7.15 12.19
CA VAL A 333 19.24 -6.27 13.22
C VAL A 333 18.36 -5.01 13.30
N PHE A 334 17.78 -4.76 14.48
CA PHE A 334 16.99 -3.54 14.71
C PHE A 334 17.89 -2.28 14.60
N GLN A 335 17.29 -1.14 14.21
CA GLN A 335 17.91 0.19 14.08
C GLN A 335 18.55 0.54 12.72
N GLN A 336 18.35 -0.27 11.68
CA GLN A 336 18.78 0.06 10.30
C GLN A 336 17.61 0.37 9.35
N ASP A 337 16.80 1.37 9.72
CA ASP A 337 15.52 1.71 9.07
C ASP A 337 15.62 1.77 7.52
N ALA A 338 16.61 2.47 6.97
CA ALA A 338 16.71 2.65 5.52
C ALA A 338 17.10 1.36 4.77
N ALA A 339 18.08 0.62 5.30
CA ALA A 339 18.62 -0.57 4.64
C ALA A 339 17.58 -1.70 4.62
N VAL A 340 16.86 -1.88 5.72
CA VAL A 340 15.78 -2.86 5.87
C VAL A 340 14.56 -2.49 5.02
N GLN A 341 14.21 -1.20 4.93
CA GLN A 341 13.13 -0.76 4.04
C GLN A 341 13.43 -1.04 2.56
N VAL A 342 14.68 -0.88 2.13
CA VAL A 342 15.08 -1.24 0.75
C VAL A 342 14.99 -2.75 0.52
N LEU A 343 15.39 -3.57 1.51
CA LEU A 343 15.22 -5.02 1.47
C LEU A 343 13.75 -5.41 1.31
N PHE A 344 12.88 -4.77 2.10
CA PHE A 344 11.44 -4.97 2.01
C PHE A 344 10.91 -4.61 0.62
N ASP A 345 11.24 -3.41 0.14
CA ASP A 345 10.75 -2.87 -1.13
C ASP A 345 11.15 -3.72 -2.34
N ARG A 346 12.34 -4.34 -2.31
CA ARG A 346 12.93 -4.99 -3.48
C ARG A 346 12.89 -6.51 -3.45
N VAL A 347 12.94 -7.13 -2.27
CA VAL A 347 12.97 -8.59 -2.13
C VAL A 347 11.63 -9.09 -1.60
N ILE A 348 11.19 -8.59 -0.44
CA ILE A 348 9.97 -9.09 0.23
C ILE A 348 8.74 -8.85 -0.63
N GLU A 349 8.61 -7.67 -1.23
CA GLU A 349 7.50 -7.34 -2.12
C GLU A 349 7.41 -8.24 -3.35
N ARG A 350 8.56 -8.71 -3.85
CA ARG A 350 8.60 -9.68 -4.94
C ARG A 350 8.21 -11.06 -4.41
N TRP A 351 8.76 -11.48 -3.27
CA TRP A 351 8.44 -12.77 -2.63
C TRP A 351 6.93 -12.96 -2.39
N ARG A 352 6.22 -11.90 -2.01
CA ARG A 352 4.75 -11.91 -1.83
C ARG A 352 3.97 -12.43 -3.04
N LEU A 353 4.54 -12.48 -4.25
CA LEU A 353 3.89 -13.04 -5.44
C LEU A 353 3.98 -14.57 -5.53
N VAL A 354 4.83 -15.21 -4.72
CA VAL A 354 5.12 -16.65 -4.82
C VAL A 354 5.06 -17.38 -3.47
N GLY A 355 5.18 -16.65 -2.35
CA GLY A 355 5.20 -17.24 -1.02
C GLY A 355 4.71 -16.30 0.07
N ARG A 356 4.45 -16.89 1.24
CA ARG A 356 4.01 -16.18 2.44
C ARG A 356 5.20 -15.49 3.09
N THR A 357 4.95 -14.39 3.81
CA THR A 357 5.98 -13.68 4.57
C THR A 357 5.52 -13.51 6.00
N VAL A 358 6.37 -13.90 6.96
CA VAL A 358 6.16 -13.69 8.40
C VAL A 358 7.34 -12.91 8.97
N LEU A 359 7.09 -12.04 9.93
CA LEU A 359 8.14 -11.29 10.62
C LEU A 359 7.74 -10.90 12.04
N ILE A 360 8.74 -10.67 12.89
CA ILE A 360 8.54 -10.00 14.17
C ILE A 360 8.48 -8.49 13.90
N ALA A 361 7.40 -7.86 14.37
CA ALA A 361 7.13 -6.45 14.12
C ALA A 361 8.23 -5.58 14.73
N GLY A 362 8.58 -4.51 14.02
CA GLY A 362 9.61 -3.58 14.45
C GLY A 362 9.36 -2.18 13.91
N THR A 363 9.88 -1.17 14.60
CA THR A 363 9.54 0.24 14.29
C THR A 363 10.18 0.82 13.03
N ASP A 364 11.11 0.06 12.47
CA ASP A 364 11.85 0.25 11.23
C ASP A 364 11.00 -0.06 9.98
N LEU A 365 10.09 -1.04 10.07
CA LEU A 365 9.23 -1.48 8.96
C LEU A 365 7.77 -1.02 9.04
N LEU A 366 7.31 -0.44 10.16
CA LEU A 366 5.90 -0.05 10.34
C LEU A 366 5.32 0.70 9.14
N SER A 367 6.08 1.64 8.57
CA SER A 367 5.60 2.43 7.44
C SER A 367 5.38 1.63 6.14
N ARG A 368 5.77 0.36 6.09
CA ARG A 368 5.63 -0.55 4.94
C ARG A 368 4.64 -1.68 5.19
N THR A 369 4.28 -1.92 6.45
CA THR A 369 3.46 -3.05 6.88
C THR A 369 2.17 -2.64 7.57
N ILE A 370 2.04 -1.39 8.04
CA ILE A 370 0.78 -0.84 8.56
C ILE A 370 -0.33 -1.09 7.54
N ASP A 371 -1.35 -1.78 8.00
CA ASP A 371 -2.55 -2.09 7.24
C ASP A 371 -3.76 -1.27 7.77
N PRO A 372 -4.89 -1.21 7.04
CA PRO A 372 -6.02 -0.41 7.49
C PRO A 372 -6.58 -0.91 8.82
N ASP A 373 -6.52 -2.21 9.08
CA ASP A 373 -7.03 -2.79 10.32
C ASP A 373 -6.18 -2.40 11.54
N ASP A 374 -4.85 -2.31 11.39
CA ASP A 374 -3.95 -1.70 12.37
C ASP A 374 -4.35 -0.26 12.69
N VAL A 375 -4.58 0.55 11.65
CA VAL A 375 -4.98 1.96 11.80
C VAL A 375 -6.28 2.06 12.59
N PHE A 376 -7.29 1.27 12.25
CA PHE A 376 -8.57 1.33 12.95
C PHE A 376 -8.52 0.74 14.36
N THR A 377 -7.73 -0.31 14.59
CA THR A 377 -7.50 -0.85 15.93
C THR A 377 -6.84 0.21 16.83
N PHE A 378 -5.88 0.95 16.28
CA PHE A 378 -5.24 2.07 16.96
C PHE A 378 -6.19 3.23 17.25
N LEU A 379 -6.98 3.67 16.26
CA LEU A 379 -7.94 4.77 16.44
C LEU A 379 -9.02 4.43 17.48
N ASN A 380 -9.33 3.15 17.68
CA ASN A 380 -10.23 2.68 18.74
C ASN A 380 -9.53 2.48 20.11
N GLY A 381 -8.24 2.82 20.24
CA GLY A 381 -7.49 2.67 21.49
C GLY A 381 -7.10 1.22 21.85
N ARG A 382 -7.31 0.26 20.94
CA ARG A 382 -7.15 -1.17 21.18
C ARG A 382 -5.83 -1.76 20.67
N LEU A 383 -4.84 -0.92 20.36
CA LEU A 383 -3.56 -1.39 19.80
C LEU A 383 -2.84 -2.40 20.70
N ASN A 384 -3.00 -2.31 22.03
CA ASN A 384 -2.42 -3.25 22.98
C ASN A 384 -2.90 -4.70 22.78
N GLU A 385 -4.12 -4.91 22.27
CA GLU A 385 -4.69 -6.24 22.02
C GLU A 385 -3.96 -6.99 20.90
N ARG A 386 -3.15 -6.30 20.08
CA ARG A 386 -2.34 -6.93 19.03
C ARG A 386 -1.02 -7.50 19.53
N PHE A 387 -0.58 -7.11 20.73
CA PHE A 387 0.69 -7.56 21.28
C PHE A 387 0.56 -8.94 21.94
N ILE A 388 1.55 -9.79 21.68
CA ILE A 388 1.66 -11.12 22.25
C ILE A 388 2.32 -11.01 23.62
N GLY A 389 1.54 -11.23 24.68
CA GLY A 389 1.96 -11.26 26.08
C GLY A 389 2.23 -12.67 26.62
N ASP A 390 1.65 -13.70 26.00
CA ASP A 390 1.77 -15.10 26.43
C ASP A 390 1.66 -16.10 25.26
N ALA A 391 1.83 -17.39 25.56
CA ALA A 391 1.77 -18.46 24.57
C ALA A 391 0.36 -18.68 23.99
N GLU A 392 -0.70 -18.45 24.75
CA GLU A 392 -2.07 -18.63 24.27
C GLU A 392 -2.42 -17.58 23.21
N GLN A 393 -2.03 -16.33 23.45
CA GLN A 393 -2.15 -15.24 22.49
C GLN A 393 -1.33 -15.49 21.23
N LEU A 394 -0.14 -16.09 21.38
CA LEU A 394 0.67 -16.51 20.23
C LEU A 394 -0.06 -17.56 19.39
N TRP A 395 -0.58 -18.63 20.00
CA TRP A 395 -1.33 -19.67 19.29
C TRP A 395 -2.55 -19.10 18.57
N ARG A 396 -3.33 -18.25 19.25
CA ARG A 396 -4.46 -17.54 18.62
C ARG A 396 -4.02 -16.70 17.43
N ARG A 397 -2.85 -16.05 17.51
CA ARG A 397 -2.31 -15.25 16.42
C ARG A 397 -1.86 -16.11 15.25
N GLU A 398 -1.24 -17.26 15.51
CA GLU A 398 -0.81 -18.21 14.49
C GLU A 398 -2.00 -18.83 13.74
N ASP A 399 -3.04 -19.23 14.46
CA ASP A 399 -4.27 -19.78 13.86
C ASP A 399 -5.00 -18.72 13.01
N ALA A 400 -4.89 -17.45 13.39
CA ALA A 400 -5.46 -16.34 12.63
C ALA A 400 -4.64 -15.94 11.39
N MET A 401 -3.39 -16.40 11.24
CA MET A 401 -2.55 -16.03 10.10
C MET A 401 -3.12 -16.57 8.80
N ARG A 402 -3.31 -15.68 7.82
CA ARG A 402 -3.89 -16.07 6.55
C ARG A 402 -2.89 -16.90 5.73
N THR A 403 -3.43 -17.92 5.06
CA THR A 403 -2.69 -18.78 4.14
C THR A 403 -2.99 -18.45 2.69
N ASP A 404 -4.18 -17.91 2.41
CA ASP A 404 -4.63 -17.59 1.06
C ASP A 404 -4.09 -16.24 0.55
N PRO A 405 -3.77 -16.16 -0.75
CA PRO A 405 -3.40 -14.90 -1.38
C PRO A 405 -4.61 -13.98 -1.53
N ASP A 406 -4.35 -12.67 -1.55
CA ASP A 406 -5.34 -11.65 -1.86
C ASP A 406 -5.83 -11.76 -3.32
N PRO A 407 -6.91 -11.08 -3.73
CA PRO A 407 -7.48 -11.26 -5.06
C PRO A 407 -6.56 -10.82 -6.22
N ASP A 408 -5.52 -10.02 -5.93
CA ASP A 408 -4.46 -9.68 -6.88
C ASP A 408 -3.30 -10.69 -6.91
N GLY A 409 -3.44 -11.84 -6.23
CA GLY A 409 -2.48 -12.93 -6.22
C GLY A 409 -1.33 -12.77 -5.21
N ARG A 410 -1.30 -11.69 -4.43
CA ARG A 410 -0.22 -11.45 -3.46
C ARG A 410 -0.54 -12.02 -2.09
N TYR A 411 0.43 -12.65 -1.44
CA TYR A 411 0.35 -12.98 -0.03
C TYR A 411 0.56 -11.73 0.84
N ARG A 412 -0.14 -11.67 1.97
CA ARG A 412 0.04 -10.62 2.98
C ARG A 412 1.32 -10.88 3.77
N VAL A 413 1.84 -9.80 4.36
CA VAL A 413 2.91 -9.88 5.34
C VAL A 413 2.24 -10.02 6.70
N GLU A 414 2.52 -11.11 7.39
CA GLU A 414 2.00 -11.36 8.74
C GLU A 414 3.02 -10.91 9.77
N GLU A 415 2.59 -10.02 10.67
CA GLU A 415 3.45 -9.47 11.72
C GLU A 415 3.02 -9.97 13.11
N CYS A 416 4.01 -10.37 13.90
CA CYS A 416 3.87 -10.65 15.33
C CYS A 416 4.38 -9.46 16.14
N TYR A 417 3.46 -8.73 16.79
CA TYR A 417 3.81 -7.67 17.73
C TYR A 417 4.19 -8.30 19.07
N CYS A 418 5.42 -8.08 19.51
CA CYS A 418 5.94 -8.68 20.75
C CYS A 418 6.32 -7.57 21.74
N HIS A 419 6.27 -7.93 23.02
CA HIS A 419 6.88 -7.17 24.10
C HIS A 419 8.35 -7.58 24.25
N ASP A 420 9.14 -6.77 24.96
CA ASP A 420 10.58 -7.00 25.16
C ASP A 420 10.94 -8.38 25.75
N ASN A 421 10.02 -9.04 26.46
CA ASN A 421 10.23 -10.37 27.05
C ASN A 421 9.52 -11.54 26.32
N THR A 422 8.70 -11.27 25.28
CA THR A 422 7.92 -12.32 24.58
C THR A 422 8.41 -12.63 23.18
N TRP A 423 9.38 -11.89 22.64
CA TRP A 423 9.87 -12.09 21.28
C TRP A 423 10.53 -13.45 21.06
N GLN A 424 11.20 -14.05 22.06
CA GLN A 424 11.81 -15.39 21.93
C GLN A 424 10.75 -16.49 21.73
N LEU A 425 9.61 -16.34 22.41
CA LEU A 425 8.48 -17.24 22.25
C LEU A 425 7.90 -17.14 20.83
N ALA A 426 7.70 -15.93 20.33
CA ALA A 426 7.25 -15.70 18.96
C ALA A 426 8.27 -16.20 17.92
N LEU A 427 9.57 -15.97 18.15
CA LEU A 427 10.65 -16.44 17.27
C LEU A 427 10.59 -17.96 17.09
N ASN A 428 10.53 -18.71 18.19
CA ASN A 428 10.50 -20.18 18.13
C ASN A 428 9.30 -20.70 17.33
N ALA A 429 8.11 -20.12 17.53
CA ALA A 429 6.91 -20.53 16.82
C ALA A 429 6.98 -20.18 15.32
N LEU A 430 7.43 -18.96 14.99
CA LEU A 430 7.63 -18.54 13.60
C LEU A 430 8.68 -19.38 12.88
N VAL A 431 9.80 -19.70 13.54
CA VAL A 431 10.82 -20.60 12.98
C VAL A 431 10.22 -21.98 12.72
N GLY A 432 9.40 -22.51 13.63
CA GLY A 432 8.71 -23.79 13.46
C GLY A 432 7.80 -23.89 12.22
N ARG A 433 7.35 -22.77 11.68
CA ARG A 433 6.49 -22.71 10.47
C ARG A 433 7.19 -22.21 9.21
N ALA A 434 8.39 -21.69 9.34
CA ALA A 434 9.16 -21.18 8.21
C ALA A 434 9.74 -22.33 7.38
N ASP A 435 9.73 -22.16 6.05
CA ASP A 435 10.46 -23.03 5.13
C ASP A 435 11.87 -22.49 4.86
N ILE A 436 11.97 -21.15 4.75
CA ILE A 436 13.19 -20.40 4.47
C ILE A 436 13.25 -19.19 5.40
N VAL A 437 14.47 -18.80 5.76
CA VAL A 437 14.73 -17.57 6.50
C VAL A 437 15.59 -16.61 5.67
N LEU A 438 15.22 -15.33 5.67
CA LEU A 438 16.06 -14.23 5.22
C LEU A 438 16.44 -13.41 6.46
N MET A 439 17.72 -13.41 6.80
CA MET A 439 18.24 -12.68 7.95
C MET A 439 19.15 -11.54 7.49
N ASP A 440 18.79 -10.32 7.83
CA ASP A 440 19.60 -9.13 7.54
C ASP A 440 20.55 -8.83 8.73
N LEU A 441 21.83 -9.19 8.59
CA LEU A 441 22.90 -8.99 9.57
C LEU A 441 23.88 -7.88 9.17
N ARG A 442 23.52 -7.01 8.22
CA ARG A 442 24.34 -5.83 7.91
C ARG A 442 24.56 -5.02 9.17
N GLY A 443 25.80 -4.58 9.44
CA GLY A 443 26.19 -3.89 10.68
C GLY A 443 26.05 -4.68 12.00
N PHE A 444 25.82 -6.00 11.96
CA PHE A 444 25.81 -6.86 13.15
C PHE A 444 27.18 -6.85 13.86
N GLN A 445 27.16 -6.88 15.19
CA GLN A 445 28.32 -6.97 16.06
C GLN A 445 28.04 -7.94 17.22
N ALA A 446 29.09 -8.48 17.86
CA ALA A 446 28.98 -9.45 18.96
C ALA A 446 28.07 -9.03 20.14
N HIS A 447 27.83 -7.73 20.35
CA HIS A 447 26.91 -7.23 21.38
C HIS A 447 25.41 -7.44 21.06
N ASN A 448 25.06 -7.79 19.82
CA ASN A 448 23.66 -7.96 19.38
C ASN A 448 23.13 -9.34 19.84
N GLN A 449 22.97 -9.52 21.15
CA GLN A 449 22.61 -10.81 21.76
C GLN A 449 21.31 -11.41 21.20
N GLY A 450 20.34 -10.56 20.81
CA GLY A 450 19.11 -11.02 20.15
C GLY A 450 19.38 -11.78 18.85
N CYS A 451 20.20 -11.22 17.95
CA CYS A 451 20.55 -11.85 16.69
C CYS A 451 21.42 -13.10 16.89
N ARG A 452 22.27 -13.13 17.92
CA ARG A 452 23.04 -14.34 18.29
C ARG A 452 22.14 -15.49 18.74
N HIS A 453 21.12 -15.17 19.54
CA HIS A 453 20.10 -16.14 19.92
C HIS A 453 19.31 -16.63 18.70
N GLU A 454 18.90 -15.72 17.82
CA GLU A 454 18.25 -16.06 16.54
C GLU A 454 19.09 -17.03 15.71
N LEU A 455 20.38 -16.74 15.49
CA LEU A 455 21.28 -17.62 14.76
C LEU A 455 21.35 -19.03 15.35
N THR A 456 21.48 -19.14 16.67
CA THR A 456 21.49 -20.44 17.37
C THR A 456 20.18 -21.21 17.16
N VAL A 457 19.03 -20.54 17.25
CA VAL A 457 17.70 -21.16 17.02
C VAL A 457 17.57 -21.63 15.58
N LEU A 458 18.02 -20.83 14.61
CA LEU A 458 18.00 -21.17 13.19
C LEU A 458 18.92 -22.34 12.85
N ALA A 459 20.09 -22.42 13.48
CA ALA A 459 21.02 -23.52 13.29
C ALA A 459 20.44 -24.85 13.77
N ALA A 460 19.75 -24.83 14.92
CA ALA A 460 19.09 -25.99 15.52
C ALA A 460 17.83 -26.45 14.77
N ALA A 461 17.19 -25.58 13.97
CA ALA A 461 15.93 -25.88 13.29
C ALA A 461 16.12 -26.84 12.10
N GLY A 462 15.91 -28.14 12.35
CA GLY A 462 16.15 -29.23 11.39
C GLY A 462 15.29 -29.19 10.12
N HIS A 463 14.09 -28.62 10.19
CA HIS A 463 13.14 -28.54 9.06
C HIS A 463 13.43 -27.41 8.09
N LEU A 464 14.18 -26.38 8.50
CA LEU A 464 14.53 -25.25 7.64
C LEU A 464 15.32 -25.74 6.43
N GLN A 465 14.84 -25.35 5.25
CA GLN A 465 15.48 -25.69 4.00
C GLN A 465 16.73 -24.84 3.76
N ARG A 466 16.64 -23.54 4.10
CA ARG A 466 17.71 -22.57 3.86
C ARG A 466 17.59 -21.35 4.77
N VAL A 467 18.74 -20.77 5.10
CA VAL A 467 18.88 -19.49 5.79
C VAL A 467 19.78 -18.60 4.93
N VAL A 468 19.20 -17.60 4.27
CA VAL A 468 19.94 -16.60 3.49
C VAL A 468 20.29 -15.44 4.41
N VAL A 469 21.59 -15.21 4.60
CA VAL A 469 22.10 -14.18 5.51
C VAL A 469 22.75 -13.06 4.73
N LEU A 470 22.27 -11.83 4.91
CA LEU A 470 22.86 -10.64 4.31
C LEU A 470 23.91 -10.05 5.25
N VAL A 471 25.09 -9.76 4.72
CA VAL A 471 26.20 -9.15 5.47
C VAL A 471 26.81 -8.00 4.69
N ASP A 472 27.41 -7.04 5.38
CA ASP A 472 28.20 -5.95 4.79
C ASP A 472 29.63 -5.96 5.37
N GLY A 473 30.46 -5.02 4.96
CA GLY A 473 31.84 -4.87 5.43
C GLY A 473 31.96 -4.46 6.90
N HIS A 474 30.84 -4.11 7.54
CA HIS A 474 30.78 -3.79 8.98
C HIS A 474 30.28 -4.96 9.82
N THR A 475 29.73 -6.01 9.22
CA THR A 475 29.27 -7.20 9.94
C THR A 475 30.42 -7.98 10.57
N ASP A 476 30.34 -8.24 11.88
CA ASP A 476 31.18 -9.25 12.55
C ASP A 476 30.76 -10.67 12.12
N ARG A 477 31.23 -11.04 10.94
CA ARG A 477 30.90 -12.30 10.29
C ARG A 477 31.44 -13.51 11.05
N ALA A 478 32.60 -13.40 11.69
CA ALA A 478 33.21 -14.51 12.41
C ALA A 478 32.33 -14.96 13.58
N THR A 479 31.82 -14.01 14.36
CA THR A 479 30.87 -14.31 15.45
C THR A 479 29.57 -14.92 14.92
N ALA A 480 29.02 -14.36 13.83
CA ALA A 480 27.78 -14.87 13.24
C ALA A 480 27.92 -16.30 12.68
N GLU A 481 29.04 -16.62 12.04
CA GLU A 481 29.34 -17.96 11.55
C GLU A 481 29.56 -18.96 12.69
N ALA A 482 30.20 -18.53 13.79
CA ALA A 482 30.37 -19.36 14.98
C ALA A 482 29.02 -19.74 15.62
N ASP A 483 28.08 -18.79 15.71
CA ASP A 483 26.74 -19.05 16.24
C ASP A 483 25.89 -19.93 15.29
N ALA A 484 26.22 -19.98 14.00
CA ALA A 484 25.55 -20.81 12.98
C ALA A 484 26.20 -22.19 12.78
N VAL A 485 27.32 -22.50 13.46
CA VAL A 485 28.19 -23.65 13.16
C VAL A 485 27.49 -25.01 13.32
N SER A 486 26.49 -25.10 14.18
CA SER A 486 25.73 -26.35 14.43
C SER A 486 24.76 -26.71 13.31
N ALA A 487 24.60 -25.83 12.31
CA ALA A 487 23.73 -26.07 11.18
C ALA A 487 24.33 -27.10 10.20
N PRO A 488 23.49 -27.92 9.53
CA PRO A 488 23.92 -28.75 8.42
C PRO A 488 24.60 -27.95 7.31
N ALA A 489 25.61 -28.55 6.70
CA ALA A 489 26.37 -27.95 5.60
C ALA A 489 25.44 -27.46 4.47
N GLY A 490 25.66 -26.23 4.01
CA GLY A 490 24.88 -25.61 2.94
C GLY A 490 23.52 -25.02 3.36
N ARG A 491 23.10 -25.13 4.64
CA ARG A 491 21.88 -24.47 5.13
C ARG A 491 22.01 -22.95 5.13
N PHE A 492 23.15 -22.43 5.61
CA PHE A 492 23.43 -21.01 5.65
C PHE A 492 24.09 -20.55 4.35
N VAL A 493 23.47 -19.59 3.68
CA VAL A 493 23.96 -18.97 2.45
C VAL A 493 24.26 -17.51 2.73
N TRP A 494 25.54 -17.18 2.81
CA TRP A 494 26.03 -15.84 3.12
C TRP A 494 26.14 -14.99 1.85
N VAL A 495 25.44 -13.86 1.82
CA VAL A 495 25.42 -12.93 0.70
C VAL A 495 25.98 -11.59 1.15
N THR A 496 27.18 -11.25 0.67
CA THR A 496 27.79 -9.95 0.93
C THR A 496 27.15 -8.87 0.04
N CYS A 497 26.57 -7.84 0.65
CA CYS A 497 25.84 -6.80 -0.04
C CYS A 497 25.85 -5.48 0.75
N GLU A 498 26.75 -4.56 0.38
CA GLU A 498 26.79 -3.19 0.91
C GLU A 498 25.52 -2.41 0.58
N ARG A 499 25.10 -2.46 -0.69
CA ARG A 499 23.93 -1.76 -1.21
C ARG A 499 23.11 -2.72 -2.05
N LEU A 500 21.81 -2.77 -1.76
CA LEU A 500 20.87 -3.66 -2.44
C LEU A 500 20.43 -3.10 -3.81
N ASP A 501 21.37 -3.04 -4.75
CA ASP A 501 21.11 -2.69 -6.15
C ASP A 501 20.41 -3.84 -6.91
N GLU A 502 20.12 -3.67 -8.20
CA GLU A 502 19.44 -4.73 -8.99
C GLU A 502 20.27 -6.01 -9.14
N ARG A 503 21.60 -5.95 -8.99
CA ARG A 503 22.45 -7.15 -8.99
C ARG A 503 22.34 -7.86 -7.65
N GLY A 504 22.48 -7.13 -6.54
CA GLY A 504 22.30 -7.66 -5.19
C GLY A 504 20.92 -8.30 -5.00
N VAL A 505 19.85 -7.64 -5.47
CA VAL A 505 18.49 -8.20 -5.41
C VAL A 505 18.40 -9.53 -6.17
N ARG A 506 19.00 -9.63 -7.37
CA ARG A 506 19.00 -10.88 -8.14
C ARG A 506 19.73 -12.00 -7.40
N VAL A 507 20.87 -11.70 -6.78
CA VAL A 507 21.63 -12.68 -5.98
C VAL A 507 20.83 -13.16 -4.78
N VAL A 508 20.20 -12.24 -4.02
CA VAL A 508 19.37 -12.61 -2.86
C VAL A 508 18.16 -13.44 -3.29
N VAL A 509 17.48 -13.05 -4.37
CA VAL A 509 16.33 -13.79 -4.91
C VAL A 509 16.75 -15.19 -5.39
N ALA A 510 17.88 -15.33 -6.08
CA ALA A 510 18.41 -16.62 -6.50
C ALA A 510 18.74 -17.51 -5.29
N ALA A 511 19.41 -16.95 -4.28
CA ALA A 511 19.72 -17.64 -3.03
C ALA A 511 18.45 -18.13 -2.32
N LEU A 512 17.37 -17.34 -2.28
CA LEU A 512 16.07 -17.74 -1.73
C LEU A 512 15.37 -18.80 -2.59
N ALA A 513 15.59 -18.76 -3.91
CA ALA A 513 14.97 -19.67 -4.88
C ALA A 513 15.62 -21.06 -4.94
N GLY A 514 16.78 -21.26 -4.32
CA GLY A 514 17.52 -22.52 -4.45
C GLY A 514 18.66 -22.49 -5.46
N GLU A 515 18.85 -21.38 -6.17
CA GLU A 515 19.66 -21.25 -7.40
C GLU A 515 21.05 -20.64 -7.18
#